data_AF-A0A6M3LVW2-F1
#
_entry.id   AF-A0A6M3LVW2-F1
#
_cell.length_a   1.000
_cell.length_b   1.000
_cell.length_c   1.000
_cell.angle_alpha   90.00
_cell.angle_beta   90.00
_cell.angle_gamma   90.00
#
_symmetry.space_group_name_H-M   'P 1'
#
loop_
_entity.id
_entity.type
_entity.pdbx_description
1 polymer ?
#
loop_
_entity_poly.entity_id
_entity_poly.type
_entity_poly.pdbx_seq_one_letter_code
_entity_poly.pdbx_strand_id
1 'polypeptide(L)'
;MGYTTTFRGKIAVVPKLNKEEIEYLKKFSATRRMIRGKGEYYCGTGDAGQDREADITSYNAPPPTQPSLWCQWIPTVDGKYIEWNGAEKFHDAEKWMWYLIHNFLKPQPIAKVRHPGLFAFLEGHQCDGLIRAQGEDSTDKWKLIVTVNDVRVEKDGSTNRVSNETIERMYCFETKGSKCDNCHVRFKCYTEGFTPHPKYGDWGDLSFWLNK
;
A
#
# COMPACT_ATOMS: atom_id res chain seq x y z
N MET A 1 4.76 -21.38 -14.60
CA MET A 1 3.95 -22.23 -13.72
C MET A 1 3.47 -21.35 -12.58
N GLY A 2 2.17 -21.13 -12.43
CA GLY A 2 1.62 -20.24 -11.40
C GLY A 2 0.87 -21.05 -10.36
N TYR A 3 1.16 -20.81 -9.09
CA TYR A 3 0.42 -21.38 -7.98
C TYR A 3 -0.86 -20.59 -7.78
N THR A 4 -2.01 -21.26 -7.77
CA THR A 4 -3.30 -20.63 -7.48
C THR A 4 -3.48 -20.54 -5.97
N THR A 5 -3.80 -19.36 -5.46
CA THR A 5 -4.18 -19.16 -4.05
C THR A 5 -5.55 -18.51 -3.98
N THR A 6 -6.45 -19.08 -3.20
CA THR A 6 -7.77 -18.51 -2.94
C THR A 6 -7.78 -17.80 -1.59
N PHE A 7 -8.44 -16.65 -1.54
CA PHE A 7 -8.56 -15.84 -0.32
C PHE A 7 -10.03 -15.73 0.07
N ARG A 8 -10.34 -16.00 1.34
CA ARG A 8 -11.71 -15.93 1.89
C ARG A 8 -11.74 -15.09 3.15
N GLY A 9 -12.69 -14.17 3.23
CA GLY A 9 -12.81 -13.21 4.31
C GLY A 9 -12.60 -11.79 3.82
N LYS A 10 -12.57 -10.84 4.74
CA LYS A 10 -12.50 -9.41 4.45
C LYS A 10 -11.96 -8.65 5.65
N ILE A 11 -11.35 -7.50 5.38
CA ILE A 11 -10.84 -6.58 6.41
C ILE A 11 -11.83 -5.44 6.52
N ALA A 12 -12.43 -5.25 7.69
CA ALA A 12 -13.31 -4.13 7.99
C ALA A 12 -12.53 -2.81 8.00
N VAL A 13 -13.18 -1.73 7.58
CA VAL A 13 -12.64 -0.37 7.55
C VAL A 13 -13.62 0.53 8.30
N VAL A 14 -13.14 1.16 9.38
CA VAL A 14 -13.97 1.99 10.28
C VAL A 14 -13.27 3.33 10.58
N PRO A 15 -13.89 4.49 10.28
CA PRO A 15 -15.14 4.66 9.55
C PRO A 15 -15.05 4.08 8.13
N LYS A 16 -16.18 3.84 7.47
CA LYS A 16 -16.19 3.34 6.08
C LYS A 16 -15.50 4.34 5.14
N LEU A 17 -14.96 3.84 4.03
CA LEU A 17 -14.36 4.67 2.99
C LEU A 17 -15.35 5.66 2.39
N ASN A 18 -14.86 6.86 2.06
CA ASN A 18 -15.59 7.82 1.23
C ASN A 18 -15.53 7.42 -0.25
N LYS A 19 -16.23 8.19 -1.09
CA LYS A 19 -16.39 7.86 -2.51
C LYS A 19 -15.06 7.95 -3.26
N GLU A 20 -14.28 8.99 -2.98
CA GLU A 20 -13.00 9.28 -3.60
C GLU A 20 -11.95 8.21 -3.25
N GLU A 21 -11.94 7.74 -2.00
CA GLU A 21 -11.11 6.63 -1.54
C GLU A 21 -11.44 5.32 -2.28
N ILE A 22 -12.74 5.01 -2.41
CA ILE A 22 -13.20 3.82 -3.13
C ILE A 22 -12.77 3.90 -4.60
N GLU A 23 -13.01 5.03 -5.26
CA GLU A 23 -12.66 5.22 -6.67
C GLU A 23 -11.16 5.10 -6.90
N TYR A 24 -10.35 5.76 -6.06
CA TYR A 24 -8.90 5.71 -6.16
C TYR A 24 -8.37 4.29 -5.91
N LEU A 25 -8.79 3.62 -4.84
CA LEU A 25 -8.29 2.29 -4.51
C LEU A 25 -8.72 1.21 -5.52
N LYS A 26 -9.93 1.33 -6.09
CA LYS A 26 -10.35 0.48 -7.21
C LYS A 26 -9.45 0.68 -8.43
N LYS A 27 -9.19 1.94 -8.80
CA LYS A 27 -8.29 2.26 -9.90
C LYS A 27 -6.86 1.76 -9.62
N PHE A 28 -6.38 1.93 -8.40
CA PHE A 28 -5.05 1.49 -7.96
C PHE A 28 -4.90 -0.04 -8.09
N SER A 29 -5.88 -0.81 -7.60
CA SER A 29 -5.90 -2.27 -7.72
C SER A 29 -5.98 -2.75 -9.18
N ALA A 30 -6.74 -2.03 -10.02
CA ALA A 30 -6.89 -2.35 -11.43
C ALA A 30 -5.69 -1.95 -12.30
N THR A 31 -4.70 -1.24 -11.77
CA THR A 31 -3.56 -0.72 -12.54
C THR A 31 -2.28 -1.48 -12.22
N ARG A 32 -1.54 -1.89 -13.25
CA ARG A 32 -0.19 -2.44 -13.09
C ARG A 32 0.77 -1.42 -12.49
N ARG A 33 1.49 -1.87 -11.47
CA ARG A 33 2.45 -1.08 -10.71
C ARG A 33 3.84 -1.15 -11.33
N MET A 34 4.22 -0.09 -12.06
CA MET A 34 5.50 0.00 -12.76
C MET A 34 6.30 1.20 -12.26
N ILE A 35 7.63 1.16 -12.37
CA ILE A 35 8.45 2.35 -12.10
C ILE A 35 8.19 3.38 -13.20
N ARG A 36 7.80 4.58 -12.77
CA ARG A 36 7.32 5.66 -13.63
C ARG A 36 7.84 7.01 -13.14
N GLY A 37 8.09 7.94 -14.06
CA GLY A 37 8.46 9.33 -13.77
C GLY A 37 7.34 10.11 -13.06
N LYS A 38 6.08 9.73 -13.31
CA LYS A 38 4.88 10.21 -12.60
C LYS A 38 4.78 9.68 -11.15
N GLY A 39 5.76 8.93 -10.67
CA GLY A 39 5.77 8.46 -9.28
C GLY A 39 4.87 7.25 -9.01
N GLU A 40 5.01 6.71 -7.80
CA GLU A 40 4.52 5.38 -7.46
C GLU A 40 3.01 5.27 -7.24
N TYR A 41 2.31 6.38 -7.00
CA TYR A 41 0.86 6.41 -6.79
C TYR A 41 0.06 6.65 -8.08
N TYR A 42 0.74 7.00 -9.18
CA TYR A 42 0.06 7.22 -10.46
C TYR A 42 -0.60 5.92 -10.96
N CYS A 43 -1.85 6.04 -11.43
CA CYS A 43 -2.58 4.95 -12.06
C CYS A 43 -2.62 5.19 -13.57
N GLY A 44 -1.85 4.38 -14.30
CA GLY A 44 -1.71 4.45 -15.76
C GLY A 44 -3.01 4.24 -16.52
N THR A 45 -2.95 4.50 -17.83
CA THR A 45 -4.09 4.42 -18.74
C THR A 45 -4.14 3.10 -19.50
N GLY A 46 -5.25 2.86 -20.20
CA GLY A 46 -5.46 1.68 -21.02
C GLY A 46 -5.86 0.44 -20.22
N ASP A 47 -5.76 -0.72 -20.87
CA ASP A 47 -6.15 -1.99 -20.27
C ASP A 47 -5.25 -2.33 -19.08
N ALA A 48 -5.86 -2.36 -17.89
CA ALA A 48 -5.21 -2.54 -16.60
C ALA A 48 -3.98 -1.61 -16.37
N GLY A 49 -3.96 -0.42 -16.97
CA GLY A 49 -2.87 0.56 -16.80
C GLY A 49 -1.54 0.16 -17.44
N GLN A 50 -1.56 -0.72 -18.45
CA GLN A 50 -0.37 -1.32 -19.06
C GLN A 50 0.10 -0.66 -20.36
N ASP A 51 -0.58 0.40 -20.81
CA ASP A 51 -0.15 1.11 -22.01
C ASP A 51 1.30 1.59 -21.88
N ARG A 52 2.01 1.62 -23.02
CA ARG A 52 3.40 2.10 -23.11
C ARG A 52 3.42 3.63 -23.08
N GLU A 53 3.23 4.20 -21.89
CA GLU A 53 3.41 5.62 -21.66
C GLU A 53 4.90 5.99 -21.57
N ALA A 54 5.27 7.17 -22.06
CA ALA A 54 6.65 7.64 -22.12
C ALA A 54 7.33 7.82 -20.75
N ASP A 55 6.54 7.96 -19.68
CA ASP A 55 7.06 8.11 -18.31
C ASP A 55 7.48 6.77 -17.68
N ILE A 56 7.23 5.62 -18.32
CA ILE A 56 7.63 4.32 -17.78
C ILE A 56 9.14 4.14 -17.91
N THR A 57 9.82 4.05 -16.76
CA THR A 57 11.27 3.83 -16.70
C THR A 57 11.62 2.35 -16.55
N SER A 58 10.77 1.57 -15.87
CA SER A 58 10.90 0.11 -15.83
C SER A 58 9.54 -0.56 -15.88
N TYR A 59 9.28 -1.21 -17.02
CA TYR A 59 8.00 -1.87 -17.28
C TYR A 59 7.81 -3.10 -16.39
N ASN A 60 8.85 -3.88 -16.09
CA ASN A 60 8.72 -5.15 -15.37
C ASN A 60 9.16 -5.10 -13.91
N ALA A 61 9.37 -3.90 -13.35
CA ALA A 61 9.70 -3.72 -11.94
C ALA A 61 8.65 -2.83 -11.26
N PRO A 62 8.23 -3.16 -10.04
CA PRO A 62 7.43 -2.25 -9.23
C PRO A 62 8.29 -1.11 -8.67
N PRO A 63 7.69 0.02 -8.26
CA PRO A 63 8.36 1.00 -7.42
C PRO A 63 9.00 0.34 -6.18
N PRO A 64 10.16 0.81 -5.68
CA PRO A 64 10.87 0.14 -4.57
C PRO A 64 10.07 -0.05 -3.29
N THR A 65 9.04 0.78 -3.07
CA THR A 65 8.17 0.71 -1.89
C THR A 65 7.00 -0.27 -2.07
N GLN A 66 6.67 -0.64 -3.31
CA GLN A 66 5.51 -1.48 -3.63
C GLN A 66 5.91 -2.96 -3.69
N PRO A 67 5.10 -3.88 -3.12
CA PRO A 67 5.47 -5.28 -3.00
C PRO A 67 5.72 -5.99 -4.34
N SER A 68 4.84 -5.79 -5.31
CA SER A 68 4.89 -6.46 -6.61
C SER A 68 4.18 -5.62 -7.69
N LEU A 69 3.96 -6.17 -8.89
CA LEU A 69 3.34 -5.45 -10.00
C LEU A 69 1.81 -5.32 -9.88
N TRP A 70 1.17 -6.13 -9.04
CA TRP A 70 -0.29 -6.25 -9.02
C TRP A 70 -0.82 -6.34 -7.59
N CYS A 71 -1.69 -5.39 -7.22
CA CYS A 71 -2.41 -5.42 -5.96
C CYS A 71 -3.85 -5.92 -6.20
N GLN A 72 -4.16 -7.12 -5.70
CA GLN A 72 -5.47 -7.75 -5.91
C GLN A 72 -6.42 -7.57 -4.71
N TRP A 73 -6.09 -6.67 -3.79
CA TRP A 73 -6.99 -6.20 -2.75
C TRP A 73 -7.79 -5.02 -3.27
N ILE A 74 -9.11 -5.08 -3.12
CA ILE A 74 -10.04 -4.06 -3.62
C ILE A 74 -11.02 -3.66 -2.52
N PRO A 75 -11.45 -2.39 -2.43
CA PRO A 75 -12.54 -2.03 -1.55
C PRO A 75 -13.88 -2.53 -2.09
N THR A 76 -14.73 -2.96 -1.17
CA THR A 76 -16.15 -3.23 -1.41
C THR A 76 -16.88 -1.97 -1.87
N VAL A 77 -17.98 -2.16 -2.61
CA VAL A 77 -18.77 -1.05 -3.17
C VAL A 77 -19.33 -0.12 -2.09
N ASP A 78 -19.65 -0.65 -0.91
CA ASP A 78 -20.18 0.15 0.21
C ASP A 78 -19.08 0.77 1.11
N GLY A 79 -17.80 0.57 0.76
CA GLY A 79 -16.64 1.13 1.44
C GLY A 79 -16.33 0.53 2.81
N LYS A 80 -17.05 -0.51 3.25
CA LYS A 80 -16.90 -1.04 4.61
C LYS A 80 -15.77 -2.06 4.75
N TYR A 81 -15.31 -2.62 3.64
CA TYR A 81 -14.34 -3.70 3.66
C TYR A 81 -13.33 -3.63 2.51
N ILE A 82 -12.14 -4.20 2.74
CA ILE A 82 -11.18 -4.62 1.72
C ILE A 82 -11.26 -6.15 1.56
N GLU A 83 -11.31 -6.62 0.31
CA GLU A 83 -11.40 -8.05 -0.03
C GLU A 83 -10.58 -8.39 -1.28
N TRP A 84 -10.39 -9.69 -1.53
CA TRP A 84 -9.71 -10.17 -2.73
C TRP A 84 -10.63 -10.03 -3.94
N ASN A 85 -10.11 -9.50 -5.04
CA ASN A 85 -10.89 -9.32 -6.27
C ASN A 85 -11.10 -10.61 -7.11
N GLY A 86 -10.60 -11.76 -6.64
CA GLY A 86 -10.75 -13.05 -7.31
C GLY A 86 -9.69 -13.36 -8.37
N ALA A 87 -8.68 -12.50 -8.56
CA ALA A 87 -7.64 -12.73 -9.55
C ALA A 87 -6.73 -13.92 -9.18
N GLU A 88 -6.55 -14.84 -10.14
CA GLU A 88 -5.86 -16.13 -9.99
C GLU A 88 -4.47 -16.03 -9.32
N LYS A 89 -3.69 -15.00 -9.67
CA LYS A 89 -2.31 -14.81 -9.18
C LYS A 89 -2.22 -13.56 -8.31
N PHE A 90 -1.79 -13.76 -7.07
CA PHE A 90 -1.59 -12.67 -6.13
C PHE A 90 -0.30 -12.83 -5.31
N HIS A 91 0.79 -12.26 -5.84
CA HIS A 91 2.08 -12.25 -5.18
C HIS A 91 2.13 -11.21 -4.05
N ASP A 92 2.76 -11.59 -2.93
CA ASP A 92 2.98 -10.73 -1.77
C ASP A 92 1.68 -10.16 -1.18
N ALA A 93 0.61 -10.97 -1.14
CA ALA A 93 -0.72 -10.56 -0.70
C ALA A 93 -0.69 -9.94 0.72
N GLU A 94 0.09 -10.50 1.63
CA GLU A 94 0.29 -9.99 2.98
C GLU A 94 0.95 -8.61 2.99
N LYS A 95 1.99 -8.41 2.18
CA LYS A 95 2.69 -7.11 2.08
C LYS A 95 1.84 -6.07 1.38
N TRP A 96 0.99 -6.48 0.43
CA TRP A 96 0.02 -5.59 -0.19
C TRP A 96 -1.04 -5.10 0.78
N MET A 97 -1.52 -5.96 1.67
CA MET A 97 -2.44 -5.53 2.73
C MET A 97 -1.79 -4.50 3.65
N TRP A 98 -0.56 -4.79 4.09
CA TRP A 98 0.23 -3.83 4.86
C TRP A 98 0.42 -2.51 4.11
N TYR A 99 0.74 -2.57 2.81
CA TYR A 99 0.97 -1.39 1.97
C TYR A 99 -0.28 -0.50 1.88
N LEU A 100 -1.44 -1.08 1.58
CA LEU A 100 -2.70 -0.33 1.50
C LEU A 100 -3.03 0.33 2.83
N ILE A 101 -2.91 -0.43 3.93
CA ILE A 101 -3.18 0.09 5.26
C ILE A 101 -2.25 1.26 5.58
N HIS A 102 -0.93 1.12 5.40
CA HIS A 102 0.01 2.16 5.76
C HIS A 102 0.00 3.38 4.84
N ASN A 103 -0.23 3.19 3.54
CA ASN A 103 -0.17 4.28 2.56
C ASN A 103 -1.49 5.04 2.43
N PHE A 104 -2.63 4.36 2.59
CA PHE A 104 -3.93 4.94 2.28
C PHE A 104 -4.94 4.88 3.41
N LEU A 105 -4.95 3.80 4.22
CA LEU A 105 -6.09 3.57 5.12
C LEU A 105 -5.86 4.00 6.56
N LYS A 106 -4.72 3.73 7.19
CA LYS A 106 -4.54 3.97 8.63
C LYS A 106 -4.59 5.47 8.96
N PRO A 107 -4.76 5.86 10.25
CA PRO A 107 -4.65 7.26 10.61
C PRO A 107 -3.29 7.82 10.21
N GLN A 108 -3.30 9.03 9.62
CA GLN A 108 -2.12 9.66 9.01
C GLN A 108 -1.45 8.77 7.94
N PRO A 109 -2.14 8.46 6.83
CA PRO A 109 -1.58 7.63 5.76
C PRO A 109 -0.33 8.27 5.15
N ILE A 110 0.66 7.45 4.81
CA ILE A 110 1.95 7.91 4.25
C ILE A 110 1.73 8.75 2.99
N ALA A 111 0.80 8.37 2.12
CA ALA A 111 0.53 9.10 0.88
C ALA A 111 0.05 10.53 1.15
N LYS A 112 -0.85 10.72 2.14
CA LYS A 112 -1.32 12.06 2.56
C LYS A 112 -0.22 12.89 3.19
N VAL A 113 0.62 12.29 4.02
CA VAL A 113 1.75 13.00 4.64
C VAL A 113 2.73 13.50 3.57
N ARG A 114 3.00 12.70 2.53
CA ARG A 114 3.94 13.07 1.45
C ARG A 114 3.37 14.03 0.43
N HIS A 115 2.09 13.87 0.10
CA HIS A 115 1.43 14.66 -0.94
C HIS A 115 0.06 15.13 -0.43
N PRO A 116 0.03 16.06 0.55
CA PRO A 116 -1.21 16.46 1.23
C PRO A 116 -2.25 17.07 0.30
N GLY A 117 -1.83 17.77 -0.75
CA GLY A 117 -2.74 18.30 -1.77
C GLY A 117 -3.36 17.20 -2.64
N LEU A 118 -2.57 16.19 -3.04
CA LEU A 118 -3.03 15.10 -3.91
C LEU A 118 -3.96 14.13 -3.17
N PHE A 119 -3.69 13.89 -1.88
CA PHE A 119 -4.42 12.93 -1.05
C PHE A 119 -5.20 13.60 0.09
N ALA A 120 -5.68 14.83 -0.13
CA ALA A 120 -6.50 15.54 0.83
C ALA A 120 -7.76 14.74 1.23
N PHE A 121 -8.28 13.94 0.29
CA PHE A 121 -9.45 13.10 0.41
C PHE A 121 -9.28 11.86 1.31
N LEU A 122 -8.05 11.49 1.69
CA LEU A 122 -7.84 10.36 2.61
C LEU A 122 -8.22 10.76 4.04
N GLU A 123 -9.16 10.08 4.66
CA GLU A 123 -9.70 10.43 5.98
C GLU A 123 -9.00 9.70 7.13
N GLY A 124 -8.52 8.48 6.87
CA GLY A 124 -7.87 7.63 7.86
C GLY A 124 -8.90 6.80 8.65
N HIS A 125 -8.56 5.54 8.87
CA HIS A 125 -9.45 4.47 9.29
C HIS A 125 -8.72 3.48 10.19
N GLN A 126 -9.48 2.78 11.01
CA GLN A 126 -9.04 1.57 11.66
C GLN A 126 -9.44 0.36 10.81
N CYS A 127 -8.49 -0.53 10.57
CA CYS A 127 -8.67 -1.78 9.87
C CYS A 127 -8.54 -2.97 10.81
N ASP A 128 -9.50 -3.90 10.73
CA ASP A 128 -9.53 -5.13 11.52
C ASP A 128 -10.16 -6.26 10.70
N GLY A 129 -9.63 -7.48 10.79
CA GLY A 129 -10.26 -8.63 10.15
C GLY A 129 -9.34 -9.82 9.96
N LEU A 130 -9.90 -10.83 9.30
CA LEU A 130 -9.24 -12.10 9.02
C LEU A 130 -9.53 -12.50 7.58
N ILE A 131 -8.46 -12.84 6.86
CA ILE A 131 -8.54 -13.50 5.56
C ILE A 131 -7.84 -14.85 5.68
N ARG A 132 -8.50 -15.90 5.22
CA ARG A 132 -7.96 -17.26 5.11
C ARG A 132 -7.47 -17.46 3.69
N ALA A 133 -6.22 -17.87 3.55
CA ALA A 133 -5.61 -18.20 2.28
C ALA A 133 -5.43 -19.72 2.16
N GLN A 134 -5.68 -20.22 0.96
CA GLN A 134 -5.54 -21.62 0.59
C GLN A 134 -4.81 -21.69 -0.76
N GLY A 135 -3.57 -22.19 -0.74
CA GLY A 135 -2.80 -22.52 -1.94
C GLY A 135 -3.28 -23.82 -2.58
N GLU A 136 -2.54 -24.29 -3.59
CA GLU A 136 -2.87 -25.53 -4.31
C GLU A 136 -2.69 -26.78 -3.44
N ASP A 137 -1.64 -26.79 -2.60
CA ASP A 137 -1.46 -27.85 -1.63
C ASP A 137 -2.47 -27.67 -0.49
N SER A 138 -3.16 -28.76 -0.15
CA SER A 138 -4.12 -28.81 0.97
C SER A 138 -3.51 -28.39 2.32
N THR A 139 -2.19 -28.44 2.45
CA THR A 139 -1.41 -28.02 3.62
C THR A 139 -0.91 -26.58 3.51
N ASP A 140 -0.90 -25.98 2.31
CA ASP A 140 -0.55 -24.58 2.11
C ASP A 140 -1.71 -23.66 2.51
N LYS A 141 -1.93 -23.58 3.82
CA LYS A 141 -2.94 -22.76 4.45
C LYS A 141 -2.27 -21.74 5.34
N TRP A 142 -2.74 -20.52 5.26
CA TRP A 142 -2.30 -19.47 6.16
C TRP A 142 -3.42 -18.46 6.39
N LYS A 143 -3.25 -17.63 7.40
CA LYS A 143 -4.20 -16.57 7.75
C LYS A 143 -3.48 -15.23 7.67
N LEU A 144 -4.12 -14.27 7.02
CA LEU A 144 -3.79 -12.87 7.12
C LEU A 144 -4.69 -12.24 8.17
N ILE A 145 -4.10 -11.75 9.25
CA ILE A 145 -4.80 -11.19 10.40
C ILE A 145 -4.46 -9.70 10.46
N VAL A 146 -5.49 -8.87 10.51
CA VAL A 146 -5.35 -7.43 10.73
C VAL A 146 -6.00 -7.10 12.07
N THR A 147 -5.22 -6.47 12.97
CA THR A 147 -5.71 -6.00 14.26
C THR A 147 -5.20 -4.59 14.50
N VAL A 148 -6.12 -3.63 14.57
CA VAL A 148 -5.84 -2.19 14.74
C VAL A 148 -4.73 -1.74 13.80
N ASN A 149 -4.95 -1.94 12.49
CA ASN A 149 -4.00 -1.62 11.41
C ASN A 149 -2.68 -2.42 11.40
N ASP A 150 -2.39 -3.26 12.39
CA ASP A 150 -1.20 -4.13 12.35
C ASP A 150 -1.52 -5.44 11.61
N VAL A 151 -0.65 -5.80 10.67
CA VAL A 151 -0.83 -6.94 9.79
C VAL A 151 0.08 -8.07 10.22
N ARG A 152 -0.49 -9.27 10.40
CA ARG A 152 0.23 -10.49 10.76
C ARG A 152 -0.16 -11.64 9.84
N VAL A 153 0.77 -12.57 9.68
CA VAL A 153 0.53 -13.85 9.00
C VAL A 153 0.68 -14.98 10.01
N GLU A 154 -0.34 -15.82 10.11
CA GLU A 154 -0.28 -17.08 10.84
C GLU A 154 -0.16 -18.25 9.85
N LYS A 155 0.91 -19.04 9.98
CA LYS A 155 1.18 -20.24 9.18
C LYS A 155 1.92 -21.27 10.03
N ASP A 156 1.51 -22.53 9.95
CA ASP A 156 2.15 -23.66 10.64
C ASP A 156 2.36 -23.44 12.15
N GLY A 157 1.40 -22.81 12.83
CA GLY A 157 1.44 -22.51 14.26
C GLY A 157 2.32 -21.31 14.64
N SER A 158 3.01 -20.70 13.68
CA SER A 158 3.77 -19.46 13.88
C SER A 158 2.92 -18.25 13.49
N THR A 159 3.06 -17.14 14.22
CA THR A 159 2.46 -15.85 13.86
C THR A 159 3.56 -14.81 13.72
N ASN A 160 3.69 -14.24 12.52
CA ASN A 160 4.74 -13.28 12.18
C ASN A 160 4.12 -11.94 11.83
N ARG A 161 4.71 -10.84 12.33
CA ARG A 161 4.35 -9.49 11.89
C ARG A 161 4.78 -9.30 10.44
N VAL A 162 3.91 -8.73 9.62
CA VAL A 162 4.25 -8.31 8.27
C VAL A 162 4.88 -6.93 8.34
N SER A 163 6.03 -6.77 7.71
CA SER A 163 6.70 -5.50 7.52
C SER A 163 7.06 -5.30 6.06
N ASN A 164 7.22 -4.03 5.68
CA ASN A 164 7.89 -3.65 4.44
C ASN A 164 9.15 -2.88 4.83
N GLU A 165 10.27 -3.59 4.95
CA GLU A 165 11.52 -3.01 5.44
C GLU A 165 11.98 -1.79 4.64
N THR A 166 11.73 -1.76 3.33
CA THR A 166 12.06 -0.58 2.52
C THR A 166 11.30 0.64 3.02
N ILE A 167 9.99 0.52 3.23
CA ILE A 167 9.16 1.60 3.77
C ILE A 167 9.55 1.87 5.24
N GLU A 168 9.67 0.85 6.09
CA GLU A 168 10.03 1.04 7.50
C GLU A 168 11.41 1.67 7.72
N ARG A 169 12.36 1.45 6.81
CA ARG A 169 13.67 2.15 6.83
C ARG A 169 13.58 3.57 6.30
N MET A 170 12.65 3.85 5.37
CA MET A 170 12.43 5.19 4.83
C MET A 170 11.66 6.08 5.81
N TYR A 171 10.83 5.50 6.68
CA TYR A 171 9.95 6.22 7.59
C TYR A 171 10.11 5.72 9.02
N CYS A 172 10.70 6.54 9.90
CA CYS A 172 10.72 6.27 11.34
C CYS A 172 9.30 6.42 11.89
N PHE A 173 8.64 5.29 12.21
CA PHE A 173 7.24 5.22 12.64
C PHE A 173 7.03 5.42 14.16
N GLU A 174 8.07 5.70 14.94
CA GLU A 174 7.94 5.83 16.40
C GLU A 174 7.49 7.24 16.82
N THR A 175 6.20 7.39 17.11
CA THR A 175 5.67 8.51 17.89
C THR A 175 5.74 8.19 19.38
N LYS A 176 6.91 8.34 20.00
CA LYS A 176 7.00 8.48 21.47
C LYS A 176 7.95 9.61 21.83
N GLY A 177 7.36 10.75 22.19
CA GLY A 177 7.96 11.79 23.04
C GLY A 177 9.31 12.37 22.60
N SER A 178 9.27 13.51 21.90
CA SER A 178 10.33 14.54 21.76
C SER A 178 11.79 14.18 21.44
N LYS A 179 12.28 12.94 21.52
CA LYS A 179 13.66 12.57 21.16
C LYS A 179 13.72 11.11 20.74
N CYS A 180 13.91 10.88 19.44
CA CYS A 180 14.32 9.58 18.94
C CYS A 180 15.84 9.45 19.14
N ASP A 181 16.27 9.12 20.36
CA ASP A 181 17.70 9.05 20.73
C ASP A 181 18.45 7.88 20.04
N ASN A 182 17.74 7.01 19.30
CA ASN A 182 18.31 5.81 18.64
C ASN A 182 18.08 5.74 17.11
N CYS A 183 17.77 6.85 16.44
CA CYS A 183 17.61 6.86 14.98
C CYS A 183 18.96 6.75 14.25
N HIS A 184 19.54 5.55 14.21
CA HIS A 184 20.74 5.25 13.41
C HIS A 184 20.43 5.14 11.90
N VAL A 185 19.18 5.37 11.48
CA VAL A 185 18.73 5.27 10.08
C VAL A 185 18.31 6.65 9.58
N ARG A 186 18.96 7.10 8.51
CA ARG A 186 19.15 8.49 8.04
C ARG A 186 17.93 9.28 7.53
N PHE A 187 16.69 8.91 7.83
CA PHE A 187 15.52 9.68 7.36
C PHE A 187 14.60 10.09 8.51
N LYS A 188 14.45 11.42 8.62
CA LYS A 188 13.85 12.20 9.71
C LYS A 188 12.61 11.55 10.33
N CYS A 189 12.57 11.55 11.67
CA CYS A 189 11.34 11.43 12.43
C CYS A 189 10.33 12.46 11.91
N TYR A 190 9.19 11.99 11.40
CA TYR A 190 8.12 12.86 10.92
C TYR A 190 7.30 13.34 12.12
N THR A 191 7.88 14.26 12.89
CA THR A 191 7.11 15.16 13.74
C THR A 191 7.26 16.54 13.12
N GLU A 192 6.13 17.12 12.70
CA GLU A 192 5.98 18.54 12.36
C GLU A 192 6.63 19.02 11.05
N GLY A 193 6.13 18.52 9.91
CA GLY A 193 6.09 19.34 8.68
C GLY A 193 7.42 19.68 8.00
N PHE A 194 8.53 18.98 8.28
CA PHE A 194 9.77 19.24 7.56
C PHE A 194 9.83 18.54 6.20
N THR A 195 10.01 19.34 5.15
CA THR A 195 10.33 18.88 3.79
C THR A 195 11.64 18.06 3.75
N PRO A 196 11.76 17.10 2.80
CA PRO A 196 12.97 16.31 2.62
C PRO A 196 14.20 17.17 2.24
N HIS A 197 15.38 16.70 2.63
CA HIS A 197 16.67 17.38 2.43
C HIS A 197 17.10 17.35 0.94
N PRO A 198 17.61 18.47 0.38
CA PRO A 198 17.90 18.64 -1.06
C PRO A 198 19.06 17.79 -1.62
N LYS A 199 19.64 16.87 -0.83
CA LYS A 199 20.79 16.05 -1.27
C LYS A 199 20.38 14.76 -1.97
N TYR A 200 19.08 14.45 -1.97
CA TYR A 200 18.49 13.26 -2.59
C TYR A 200 17.40 13.66 -3.60
N GLY A 201 17.79 14.55 -4.53
CA GLY A 201 16.97 14.96 -5.67
C GLY A 201 15.75 15.78 -5.31
N ASP A 202 15.51 16.85 -6.05
CA ASP A 202 14.14 17.32 -6.22
C ASP A 202 13.31 16.13 -6.71
N TRP A 203 12.41 15.64 -5.86
CA TRP A 203 11.38 14.72 -6.30
C TRP A 203 10.43 15.51 -7.18
N GLY A 204 10.83 15.66 -8.46
CA GLY A 204 10.06 16.20 -9.58
C GLY A 204 9.22 17.42 -9.22
N ASP A 205 9.71 18.59 -9.60
CA ASP A 205 8.97 19.86 -9.65
C ASP A 205 7.44 19.66 -9.59
N LEU A 206 6.83 20.15 -8.50
CA LEU A 206 5.38 20.13 -8.24
C LEU A 206 4.57 20.77 -9.38
N SER A 207 5.23 21.38 -10.37
CA SER A 207 4.67 21.95 -11.58
C SER A 207 4.09 20.94 -12.58
N PHE A 208 4.43 19.65 -12.52
CA PHE A 208 3.95 18.67 -13.53
C PHE A 208 2.57 18.07 -13.27
N TRP A 209 1.95 18.36 -12.12
CA TRP A 209 0.65 17.80 -11.72
C TRP A 209 -0.55 18.72 -11.96
N LEU A 210 -0.30 19.93 -12.46
CA LEU A 210 -1.32 20.91 -12.82
C LEU A 210 -1.13 21.33 -14.27
N ASN A 211 -1.50 20.46 -15.21
CA ASN A 211 -1.90 20.93 -16.54
C ASN A 211 -3.30 20.40 -16.84
N LYS A 212 -4.12 21.35 -17.28
CA LYS A 212 -5.57 21.31 -17.54
C LYS A 212 -6.02 20.12 -18.37
#